data_AF-A0A2I2YBF4-F1
#
_entry.id   AF-A0A2I2YBF4-F1
#
_cell.length_a   1.000
_cell.length_b   1.000
_cell.length_c   1.000
_cell.angle_alpha   90.00
_cell.angle_beta   90.00
_cell.angle_gamma   90.00
#
_symmetry.space_group_name_H-M   'P 1'
#
loop_
_entity.id
_entity.type
_entity.pdbx_description
1 polymer ?
#
loop_
_entity_poly.entity_id
_entity_poly.type
_entity_poly.pdbx_seq_one_letter_code
_entity_poly.pdbx_strand_id
1 'polypeptide(L)'
;MAKDILGEAGLHFDELNKLRVLDPEVTQQTIELKEECKDFVDKIGQFQKIVGGLIELVDQLAKEAENEKMKILITSGPLNLLNLCQSLFPLIFIFFFF
;
A
#
# COMPACT_ATOMS: atom_id res chain seq x y z
N MET A 1 -21.25 46.59 -18.65
CA MET A 1 -22.53 45.87 -18.43
C MET A 1 -22.58 44.50 -19.12
N ALA A 2 -22.00 44.31 -20.32
CA ALA A 2 -21.97 42.99 -20.98
C ALA A 2 -21.00 41.96 -20.36
N LYS A 3 -20.09 42.38 -19.47
CA LYS A 3 -19.05 41.52 -18.87
C LYS A 3 -19.56 40.70 -17.67
N ASP A 4 -20.62 41.17 -17.00
CA ASP A 4 -21.24 40.50 -15.84
C ASP A 4 -22.12 39.31 -16.26
N ILE A 5 -22.95 39.51 -17.29
CA ILE A 5 -23.88 38.48 -17.81
C ILE A 5 -23.17 37.24 -18.35
N LEU A 6 -21.89 37.37 -18.75
CA LEU A 6 -21.09 36.25 -19.28
C LEU A 6 -20.46 35.43 -18.14
N GLY A 7 -20.11 36.09 -17.03
CA GLY A 7 -19.63 35.40 -15.82
C GLY A 7 -20.72 34.57 -15.14
N GLU A 8 -21.96 35.09 -15.08
CA GLU A 8 -23.11 34.34 -14.56
C GLU A 8 -23.50 33.12 -15.43
N ALA A 9 -23.12 33.13 -16.71
CA ALA A 9 -23.36 32.02 -17.65
C ALA A 9 -22.22 30.98 -17.69
N GLY A 10 -21.19 31.12 -16.85
CA GLY A 10 -20.01 30.24 -16.85
C GLY A 10 -19.09 30.40 -18.06
N LEU A 11 -19.15 31.55 -18.74
CA LEU A 11 -18.32 31.84 -19.91
C LEU A 11 -17.11 32.68 -19.50
N HIS A 12 -15.97 32.02 -19.37
CA HIS A 12 -14.69 32.61 -19.03
C HIS A 12 -13.89 32.90 -20.31
N PHE A 13 -13.26 34.07 -20.38
CA PHE A 13 -12.35 34.40 -21.47
C PHE A 13 -10.94 33.89 -21.11
N ASP A 14 -10.35 33.11 -22.02
CA ASP A 14 -8.96 32.67 -21.96
C ASP A 14 -7.99 33.83 -22.31
N GLU A 15 -6.69 33.66 -22.05
CA GLU A 15 -5.59 34.62 -22.30
C GLU A 15 -5.51 35.10 -23.77
N LEU A 16 -6.14 34.35 -24.68
CA LEU A 16 -6.23 34.67 -26.12
C LEU A 16 -7.60 35.28 -26.52
N ASN A 17 -8.39 35.78 -25.57
CA ASN A 17 -9.74 36.35 -25.78
C ASN A 17 -10.74 35.38 -26.45
N LYS A 18 -10.54 34.07 -26.29
CA LYS A 18 -11.49 33.05 -26.75
C LYS A 18 -12.47 32.72 -25.63
N LEU A 19 -13.75 32.71 -25.98
CA LEU A 19 -14.86 32.34 -25.09
C LEU A 19 -14.72 30.84 -24.72
N ARG A 20 -14.51 30.51 -23.44
CA ARG A 20 -14.47 29.14 -22.92
C ARG A 20 -15.56 28.96 -21.85
N VAL A 21 -16.19 27.79 -21.85
CA VAL A 21 -17.28 27.43 -20.92
C VAL A 21 -16.74 26.88 -19.58
N LEU A 22 -15.44 26.61 -19.49
CA LEU A 22 -14.77 26.11 -18.29
C LEU A 22 -13.66 27.07 -17.86
N ASP A 23 -13.60 27.33 -16.56
CA ASP A 23 -12.50 28.06 -15.94
C ASP A 23 -11.18 27.28 -16.14
N PRO A 24 -10.12 27.90 -16.69
CA PRO A 24 -8.81 27.25 -16.85
C PRO A 24 -8.23 26.75 -15.52
N GLU A 25 -8.54 27.41 -14.41
CA GLU A 25 -8.05 27.02 -13.08
C GLU A 25 -8.68 25.71 -12.60
N VAL A 26 -9.98 25.53 -12.83
CA VAL A 26 -10.71 24.29 -12.51
C VAL A 26 -10.24 23.13 -13.40
N THR A 27 -9.90 23.42 -14.66
CA THR A 27 -9.37 22.41 -15.59
C THR A 27 -8.00 21.92 -15.13
N GLN A 28 -7.11 22.84 -14.73
CA GLN A 28 -5.77 22.52 -14.23
C GLN A 28 -5.83 21.72 -12.92
N GLN A 29 -6.65 22.15 -11.95
CA GLN A 29 -6.86 21.43 -10.69
C GLN A 29 -7.42 20.02 -10.91
N THR A 30 -8.31 19.84 -11.89
CA THR A 30 -8.86 18.52 -12.23
C THR A 30 -7.78 17.59 -12.82
N ILE A 31 -6.83 18.13 -13.58
CA ILE A 31 -5.70 17.36 -14.13
C ILE A 31 -4.73 16.97 -13.01
N GLU A 32 -4.35 17.90 -12.15
CA GLU A 32 -3.48 17.64 -10.99
C GLU A 32 -4.08 16.60 -10.06
N LEU A 33 -5.37 16.74 -9.70
CA LEU A 33 -6.05 15.76 -8.85
C LEU A 33 -6.07 14.36 -9.48
N LYS A 34 -6.23 14.27 -10.81
CA LYS A 34 -6.20 13.00 -11.54
C LYS A 34 -4.81 12.36 -11.49
N GLU A 35 -3.74 13.15 -11.63
CA GLU A 35 -2.37 12.65 -11.52
C GLU A 35 -2.05 12.20 -10.09
N GLU A 36 -2.41 13.00 -9.08
CA GLU A 36 -2.24 12.63 -7.67
C GLU A 36 -2.98 11.34 -7.30
N CYS A 37 -4.22 11.19 -7.80
CA CYS A 37 -4.99 9.97 -7.59
C CYS A 37 -4.31 8.76 -8.24
N LYS A 38 -3.71 8.93 -9.41
CA LYS A 38 -2.98 7.85 -10.09
C LYS A 38 -1.72 7.46 -9.28
N ASP A 39 -0.95 8.44 -8.84
CA ASP A 39 0.23 8.22 -8.00
C ASP A 39 -0.13 7.53 -6.68
N PHE A 40 -1.26 7.88 -6.08
CA PHE A 40 -1.76 7.24 -4.87
C PHE A 40 -2.10 5.76 -5.10
N VAL A 41 -2.80 5.45 -6.19
CA VAL A 41 -3.11 4.07 -6.57
C VAL A 41 -1.84 3.27 -6.85
N ASP A 42 -0.85 3.86 -7.54
CA ASP A 42 0.43 3.21 -7.82
C ASP A 42 1.20 2.93 -6.52
N LYS A 43 1.24 3.88 -5.58
CA LYS A 43 1.86 3.69 -4.25
C LYS A 43 1.18 2.58 -3.46
N ILE A 44 -0.17 2.50 -3.48
CA ILE A 44 -0.91 1.40 -2.85
C ILE A 44 -0.56 0.06 -3.50
N GLY A 45 -0.50 0.02 -4.83
CA GLY A 45 -0.12 -1.19 -5.56
C GLY A 45 1.29 -1.68 -5.20
N GLN A 46 2.24 -0.77 -5.04
CA GLN A 46 3.59 -1.11 -4.56
C GLN A 46 3.58 -1.62 -3.12
N PHE A 47 2.82 -0.98 -2.23
CA PHE A 47 2.68 -1.43 -0.83
C PHE A 47 2.11 -2.84 -0.75
N GLN A 48 1.04 -3.13 -1.50
CA GLN A 48 0.44 -4.47 -1.55
C GLN A 48 1.43 -5.53 -2.06
N LYS A 49 2.29 -5.20 -3.03
CA LYS A 49 3.35 -6.12 -3.49
C LYS A 49 4.37 -6.42 -2.40
N ILE A 50 4.79 -5.41 -1.63
CA ILE A 50 5.74 -5.58 -0.52
C ILE A 50 5.13 -6.47 0.56
N VAL A 51 3.89 -6.19 0.96
CA VAL A 51 3.17 -6.99 1.97
C VAL A 51 2.95 -8.42 1.46
N GLY A 52 2.59 -8.61 0.19
CA GLY A 52 2.48 -9.93 -0.42
C GLY A 52 3.79 -10.72 -0.36
N GLY A 53 4.91 -10.09 -0.71
CA GLY A 53 6.23 -10.71 -0.59
C GLY A 53 6.63 -11.04 0.86
N LEU A 54 6.25 -10.21 1.83
CA LEU A 54 6.48 -10.50 3.24
C LEU A 54 5.67 -11.73 3.70
N ILE A 55 4.40 -11.84 3.29
CA ILE A 55 3.55 -13.00 3.61
C ILE A 55 4.18 -14.28 3.03
N GLU A 56 4.66 -14.25 1.78
CA GLU A 56 5.33 -15.39 1.17
C GLU A 56 6.59 -15.82 1.96
N LEU A 57 7.40 -14.87 2.41
CA LEU A 57 8.57 -15.15 3.24
C LEU A 57 8.19 -15.73 4.61
N VAL A 58 7.13 -15.21 5.24
CA VAL A 58 6.60 -15.74 6.50
C VAL A 58 6.07 -17.17 6.33
N ASP A 59 5.38 -17.46 5.23
CA ASP A 59 4.89 -18.80 4.92
C ASP A 59 6.04 -19.79 4.65
N GLN A 60 7.09 -19.36 3.97
CA GLN A 60 8.30 -20.16 3.78
C GLN A 60 8.99 -20.45 5.12
N LEU A 61 9.15 -19.43 5.96
CA LEU A 61 9.74 -19.58 7.28
C LEU A 61 8.91 -20.53 8.17
N ALA A 62 7.58 -20.45 8.11
CA ALA A 62 6.69 -21.37 8.82
C ALA A 62 6.86 -22.82 8.35
N LYS A 63 6.96 -23.06 7.03
CA LYS A 63 7.20 -24.40 6.47
C LYS A 63 8.57 -24.95 6.86
N GLU A 64 9.60 -24.13 6.83
CA GLU A 64 10.94 -24.52 7.26
C GLU A 64 10.96 -24.86 8.76
N ALA A 65 10.31 -24.05 9.59
CA ALA A 65 10.16 -24.31 11.01
C ALA A 65 9.46 -25.65 11.29
N GLU A 66 8.36 -25.95 10.60
CA GLU A 66 7.66 -27.24 10.73
C GLU A 66 8.51 -28.43 10.25
N ASN A 67 9.29 -28.25 9.17
CA ASN A 67 10.22 -29.28 8.71
C ASN A 67 11.34 -29.55 9.71
N GLU A 68 11.92 -28.51 10.32
CA GLU A 68 12.94 -28.69 11.36
C GLU A 68 12.36 -29.34 12.61
N LYS A 69 11.15 -28.95 13.04
CA LYS A 69 10.43 -29.63 14.13
C LYS A 69 10.31 -31.12 13.88
N MET A 70 9.90 -31.53 12.67
CA MET A 70 9.79 -32.94 12.30
C MET A 70 11.15 -33.65 12.32
N LYS A 71 12.20 -33.03 11.76
CA LYS A 71 13.55 -33.61 11.77
C LYS A 71 14.07 -33.86 13.18
N ILE A 72 13.90 -32.90 14.10
CA ILE A 72 14.32 -33.02 15.50
C ILE A 72 13.56 -34.16 16.18
N LEU A 73 12.25 -34.25 15.97
CA LEU A 73 11.44 -35.32 16.54
C LEU A 73 11.90 -36.73 16.09
N ILE A 74 12.24 -36.89 14.81
CA ILE A 74 12.68 -38.18 14.24
C ILE A 74 14.10 -38.56 14.69
N THR A 75 15.03 -37.60 14.77
CA THR A 75 16.45 -37.88 15.04
C THR A 75 16.84 -37.88 16.51
N SER A 76 16.24 -37.00 17.30
CA SER A 76 16.71 -36.67 18.65
C SER A 76 15.64 -36.85 19.73
N GLY A 77 14.38 -37.10 19.32
CA GLY A 77 13.24 -37.24 20.22
C GLY A 77 12.67 -35.90 20.71
N PRO A 78 11.53 -35.94 21.43
CA PRO A 78 10.74 -34.75 21.78
C PRO A 78 11.40 -33.80 22.79
N LEU A 79 12.39 -34.28 23.56
CA LEU A 79 13.04 -33.50 24.62
C LEU A 79 13.86 -32.32 24.05
N ASN A 80 14.58 -32.54 22.96
CA ASN A 80 15.34 -31.47 22.29
C ASN A 80 14.43 -30.43 21.64
N LEU A 81 13.26 -30.86 21.14
CA LEU A 81 12.27 -29.96 20.57
C LEU A 81 11.68 -29.01 21.63
N LEU A 82 11.43 -29.52 22.85
CA LEU A 82 10.92 -28.71 23.95
C LEU A 82 11.91 -27.60 24.36
N ASN A 83 13.19 -27.94 24.44
CA ASN A 83 14.26 -26.98 24.77
C ASN A 83 14.39 -25.87 23.72
N LEU A 84 14.25 -26.20 22.43
CA LEU A 84 14.26 -25.22 21.34
C LEU A 84 13.02 -24.32 21.36
N CYS A 85 11.83 -24.88 21.61
CA CYS A 85 10.61 -24.08 21.75
C CYS A 85 10.68 -23.12 22.95
N GLN A 86 11.31 -23.52 24.06
CA GLN A 86 11.51 -22.62 25.20
C GLN A 86 12.46 -21.45 24.90
N SER A 87 13.48 -21.65 24.06
CA SER A 87 14.41 -20.56 23.70
C SER A 87 13.81 -19.59 22.67
N LEU A 88 12.90 -20.06 21.81
CA LEU A 88 12.20 -19.24 20.81
C LEU A 88 10.93 -18.55 21.32
N PHE A 89 10.35 -18.99 22.44
CA PHE A 89 9.16 -18.40 23.05
C PHE A 89 9.20 -16.86 23.17
N PRO A 90 10.28 -16.22 23.68
CA PRO A 90 10.34 -14.76 23.78
C PRO A 90 10.39 -14.06 22.42
N LEU A 91 11.01 -14.65 21.40
CA LEU A 91 11.08 -14.08 20.05
C LEU A 91 9.71 -14.08 19.37
N ILE A 92 8.94 -15.14 19.53
CA ILE A 92 7.56 -15.26 19.00
C ILE A 92 6.63 -14.27 19.73
N PHE A 93 6.81 -14.10 21.04
CA PHE A 93 6.02 -13.15 21.82
C PHE A 93 6.25 -11.70 21.36
N ILE A 94 7.49 -11.34 21.00
CA ILE A 94 7.80 -10.00 20.48
C ILE A 94 7.16 -9.77 19.10
N PHE A 95 7.06 -10.80 18.25
CA PHE A 95 6.55 -10.66 16.88
C PHE A 95 5.01 -10.60 16.80
N PHE A 96 4.29 -11.14 17.79
CA PHE A 96 2.83 -11.18 17.82
C PHE A 96 2.18 -10.17 18.77
N PHE A 97 2.93 -9.60 19.72
CA PHE A 97 2.41 -8.68 20.74
C PHE A 97 2.92 -7.24 20.59
N PHE A 98 3.64 -6.93 19.52
CA PHE A 98 4.07 -5.59 19.13
C PHE A 98 3.63 -5.30 17.68
#